data_AF-A0A7C3J0D0-F1
#
_entry.id   AF-A0A7C3J0D0-F1
#
_cell.length_a   1.000
_cell.length_b   1.000
_cell.length_c   1.000
_cell.angle_alpha   90.00
_cell.angle_beta   90.00
_cell.angle_gamma   90.00
#
_symmetry.space_group_name_H-M   'P 1'
#
loop_
_entity.id
_entity.type
_entity.pdbx_description
1 polymer ?
#
loop_
_entity_poly.entity_id
_entity_poly.type
_entity_poly.pdbx_seq_one_letter_code
_entity_poly.pdbx_strand_id
1 'polypeptide(L)'
;MPAGTSRSGATTRTSRAPTWIDDASIFIDANQNGIFEASEGFQSGSGGAITVNGLTAGQKYRIAIGYREGSGDEEVSYTFQGTAGAFTSETGINPGAPAQTGVFTVSLLPNNGLSKTGAGTLTLQAANTYNGITTVTQGALIVGDSNALGTTDAGTLVGGGASLVLPGGISIPAGESLTLGDAAGQGILTSLGAGNTYGGNVTLGGINATLNSQAGLLTLPGTIAMGNSRLTVTGAGDTLIQGAISGTNTLTGAVTAGLRAGTLSGDMSFAANPGNQGVMLSPHAGLTNASPPWAGNTTWVYTGQFYDADGVFSFGENIDDKAWVMIDGVVRLNDTTWNNPTGTGILNLGMGAHGDGWHDIEIRFSNGSGGAGAVAGNGWTITKGFGLNINGTTSNQGTSFNDSVTDPGNATLWRLATPNALPNDLIKMGAGTLTLNGNNTYVGITDVQQGALLLNGATSGQGDYFVRGGALLGGTGSIGLAPGASVNVLAGGTVAPGLSPGTLTILGDLVLGEASLPPAVYEWELGAGVEDLIVVTGDLTLNNWILRIVDDGGDTYAWEKHYLFTGFTALSGPNNVTFDMSQAPHWAQFSFDLQLGVDGGGLYLTGLNSTPEPGTLSLLALGGLGILLRRRRRASR
;
A
#
# COMPACT_ATOMS: atom_id res chain seq x y z
N MET A 1 4.17 -33.86 -60.62
CA MET A 1 2.73 -34.14 -60.86
C MET A 1 1.96 -32.95 -60.30
N PRO A 2 1.02 -32.34 -61.05
CA PRO A 2 0.45 -31.06 -60.66
C PRO A 2 -0.49 -31.22 -59.45
N ALA A 3 -0.53 -30.16 -58.65
CA ALA A 3 -1.18 -30.04 -57.35
C ALA A 3 -2.62 -30.59 -57.36
N GLY A 4 -2.85 -31.66 -56.60
CA GLY A 4 -4.19 -32.06 -56.21
C GLY A 4 -4.72 -31.04 -55.21
N THR A 5 -5.70 -30.23 -55.61
CA THR A 5 -6.49 -29.43 -54.69
C THR A 5 -7.21 -30.40 -53.73
N SER A 6 -6.74 -30.53 -52.49
CA SER A 6 -7.48 -31.28 -51.46
C SER A 6 -8.75 -30.50 -51.13
N ARG A 7 -9.91 -31.07 -51.49
CA ARG A 7 -11.22 -30.55 -51.11
C ARG A 7 -11.67 -31.28 -49.86
N SER A 8 -11.90 -30.53 -48.78
CA SER A 8 -12.50 -31.07 -47.56
C SER A 8 -13.94 -30.60 -47.41
N GLY A 9 -14.86 -31.57 -47.33
CA GLY A 9 -16.28 -31.40 -47.05
C GLY A 9 -16.60 -31.55 -45.57
N ALA A 10 -17.37 -30.63 -44.99
CA ALA A 10 -18.02 -30.80 -43.69
C ALA A 10 -19.55 -30.77 -43.82
N THR A 11 -20.26 -31.67 -43.15
CA THR A 11 -21.74 -31.78 -43.16
C THR A 11 -22.31 -31.77 -41.74
N THR A 12 -23.36 -30.99 -41.51
CA THR A 12 -24.19 -31.02 -40.29
C THR A 12 -25.49 -31.77 -40.58
N ARG A 13 -25.86 -32.77 -39.77
CA ARG A 13 -27.14 -33.49 -39.89
C ARG A 13 -28.02 -33.15 -38.69
N THR A 14 -28.98 -32.26 -38.86
CA THR A 14 -30.05 -32.04 -37.87
C THR A 14 -31.25 -32.88 -38.26
N SER A 15 -31.75 -33.73 -37.37
CA SER A 15 -32.99 -34.47 -37.61
C SER A 15 -34.15 -33.78 -36.91
N ARG A 16 -35.01 -33.15 -37.73
CA ARG A 16 -36.42 -32.77 -37.47
C ARG A 16 -36.64 -31.32 -37.02
N ALA A 17 -37.57 -30.63 -37.71
CA ALA A 17 -37.98 -29.24 -37.51
C ALA A 17 -39.42 -29.14 -36.94
N PRO A 18 -39.98 -27.97 -36.57
CA PRO A 18 -39.40 -26.66 -36.23
C PRO A 18 -39.83 -26.14 -34.84
N THR A 19 -39.23 -25.01 -34.45
CA THR A 19 -39.42 -24.18 -33.22
C THR A 19 -38.53 -24.61 -32.05
N TRP A 20 -37.76 -23.65 -31.51
CA TRP A 20 -36.63 -23.77 -30.56
C TRP A 20 -35.33 -24.20 -31.25
N ILE A 21 -34.55 -23.20 -31.67
CA ILE A 21 -33.47 -23.36 -32.67
C ILE A 21 -32.20 -23.83 -31.96
N ASP A 22 -31.85 -25.09 -32.16
CA ASP A 22 -30.49 -25.58 -31.93
C ASP A 22 -29.60 -25.13 -33.09
N ASP A 23 -28.47 -24.49 -32.77
CA ASP A 23 -27.54 -23.98 -33.76
C ASP A 23 -26.20 -24.74 -33.68
N ALA A 24 -25.74 -25.23 -34.83
CA ALA A 24 -24.41 -25.81 -34.99
C ALA A 24 -23.62 -25.00 -36.01
N SER A 25 -22.36 -24.73 -35.69
CA SER A 25 -21.44 -23.99 -36.54
C SER A 25 -20.06 -24.64 -36.55
N ILE A 26 -19.34 -24.47 -37.66
CA ILE A 26 -17.97 -24.93 -37.80
C ILE A 26 -17.18 -23.95 -38.66
N PHE A 27 -15.99 -23.59 -38.20
CA PHE A 27 -15.07 -22.68 -38.88
C PHE A 27 -13.67 -23.31 -38.94
N ILE A 28 -12.95 -23.08 -40.04
CA ILE A 28 -11.55 -23.48 -40.20
C ILE A 28 -10.76 -22.22 -40.52
N ASP A 29 -9.84 -21.82 -39.64
CA ASP A 29 -8.92 -20.69 -39.84
C ASP A 29 -7.89 -21.07 -40.93
N ALA A 30 -8.32 -21.01 -42.19
CA ALA A 30 -7.55 -21.44 -43.34
C ALA A 30 -6.39 -20.47 -43.66
N ASN A 31 -6.55 -19.20 -43.29
CA ASN A 31 -5.57 -18.14 -43.54
C ASN A 31 -4.50 -18.01 -42.42
N GLN A 32 -4.70 -18.66 -41.26
CA GLN A 32 -3.80 -18.69 -40.11
C GLN A 32 -3.59 -17.35 -39.38
N ASN A 33 -4.54 -16.41 -39.48
CA ASN A 33 -4.46 -15.10 -38.81
C ASN A 33 -4.96 -15.14 -37.35
N GLY A 34 -5.68 -16.20 -36.97
CA GLY A 34 -6.26 -16.37 -35.63
C GLY A 34 -7.58 -15.72 -35.34
N ILE A 35 -8.27 -15.32 -36.39
CA ILE A 35 -9.63 -14.83 -36.34
C ILE A 35 -10.45 -15.71 -37.28
N PHE A 36 -11.57 -16.26 -36.78
CA PHE A 36 -12.47 -17.04 -37.62
C PHE A 36 -13.44 -16.10 -38.32
N GLU A 37 -13.29 -15.94 -39.63
CA GLU A 37 -14.16 -15.07 -40.42
C GLU A 37 -15.42 -15.80 -40.89
N ALA A 38 -16.49 -15.05 -41.16
CA ALA A 38 -17.73 -15.63 -41.69
C ALA A 38 -17.53 -16.34 -43.05
N SER A 39 -16.52 -15.96 -43.83
CA SER A 39 -16.13 -16.63 -45.08
C SER A 39 -15.41 -17.97 -44.87
N GLU A 40 -15.04 -18.29 -43.63
CA GLU A 40 -14.21 -19.44 -43.25
C GLU A 40 -14.98 -20.50 -42.47
N GLY A 41 -16.31 -20.35 -42.36
CA GLY A 41 -17.16 -21.33 -41.70
C GLY A 41 -18.64 -21.27 -42.05
N PHE A 42 -19.42 -22.03 -41.27
CA PHE A 42 -20.84 -22.29 -41.46
C PHE A 42 -21.62 -22.11 -40.15
N GLN A 43 -22.90 -21.73 -40.23
CA GLN A 43 -23.87 -21.72 -39.14
C GLN A 43 -25.16 -22.40 -39.62
N SER A 44 -25.80 -23.25 -38.80
CA SER A 44 -26.93 -24.09 -39.24
C SER A 44 -28.23 -23.33 -39.53
N GLY A 45 -29.04 -23.94 -40.41
CA GLY A 45 -30.32 -23.45 -40.94
C GLY A 45 -30.68 -24.01 -42.33
N SER A 46 -29.72 -24.66 -43.00
CA SER A 46 -29.91 -25.30 -44.31
C SER A 46 -29.02 -26.56 -44.40
N GLY A 47 -29.57 -27.71 -44.78
CA GLY A 47 -28.77 -28.90 -45.02
C GLY A 47 -27.80 -28.66 -46.19
N GLY A 48 -26.49 -28.74 -45.95
CA GLY A 48 -25.48 -28.50 -46.98
C GLY A 48 -24.07 -28.88 -46.53
N ALA A 49 -23.19 -29.12 -47.51
CA ALA A 49 -21.76 -29.38 -47.33
C ALA A 49 -20.92 -28.17 -47.77
N ILE A 50 -19.85 -27.82 -47.05
CA ILE A 50 -18.91 -26.75 -47.46
C ILE A 50 -17.60 -27.33 -47.96
N THR A 51 -17.07 -26.74 -49.04
CA THR A 51 -15.70 -26.99 -49.51
C THR A 51 -14.78 -25.86 -49.03
N VAL A 52 -13.84 -26.17 -48.15
CA VAL A 52 -12.74 -25.24 -47.79
C VAL A 52 -11.59 -25.46 -48.77
N ASN A 53 -11.17 -24.38 -49.45
CA ASN A 53 -10.07 -24.40 -50.41
C ASN A 53 -8.79 -23.86 -49.77
N GLY A 54 -7.62 -24.24 -50.30
CA GLY A 54 -6.33 -23.67 -49.89
C GLY A 54 -5.66 -24.33 -48.68
N LEU A 55 -6.19 -25.46 -48.20
CA LEU A 55 -5.52 -26.25 -47.17
C LEU A 55 -4.27 -26.96 -47.72
N THR A 56 -3.20 -26.93 -46.95
CA THR A 56 -1.89 -27.54 -47.29
C THR A 56 -1.70 -28.82 -46.48
N ALA A 57 -1.34 -29.91 -47.17
CA ALA A 57 -1.12 -31.19 -46.50
C ALA A 57 0.01 -31.09 -45.46
N GLY A 58 -0.24 -31.64 -44.26
CA GLY A 58 0.71 -31.62 -43.13
C GLY A 58 0.71 -30.33 -42.30
N GLN A 59 0.00 -29.29 -42.73
CA GLN A 59 -0.17 -28.05 -41.96
C GLN A 59 -1.25 -28.23 -40.89
N LYS A 60 -1.04 -27.65 -39.70
CA LYS A 60 -2.06 -27.61 -38.64
C LYS A 60 -2.97 -26.41 -38.84
N TYR A 61 -4.28 -26.62 -38.71
CA TYR A 61 -5.29 -25.58 -38.80
C TYR A 61 -6.09 -25.52 -37.50
N ARG A 62 -6.47 -24.31 -37.09
CA ARG A 62 -7.43 -24.14 -36.00
C ARG A 62 -8.83 -24.37 -36.54
N ILE A 63 -9.62 -25.08 -35.77
CA ILE A 63 -11.01 -25.37 -36.07
C ILE A 63 -11.83 -24.89 -34.88
N ALA A 64 -12.82 -24.04 -35.14
CA ALA A 64 -13.81 -23.67 -34.14
C ALA A 64 -15.11 -24.40 -34.43
N ILE A 65 -15.71 -24.95 -33.38
CA ILE A 65 -16.98 -25.64 -33.42
C ILE A 65 -17.86 -24.97 -32.40
N GLY A 66 -18.99 -24.41 -32.85
CA GLY A 66 -19.97 -23.79 -31.97
C GLY A 66 -21.25 -24.61 -31.96
N TYR A 67 -21.77 -24.85 -30.77
CA TYR A 67 -23.07 -25.47 -30.58
C TYR A 67 -23.87 -24.63 -29.58
N ARG A 68 -25.15 -24.42 -29.88
CA ARG A 68 -26.11 -23.83 -28.96
C ARG A 68 -27.28 -24.78 -28.85
N GLU A 69 -27.47 -25.32 -27.66
CA GLU A 69 -28.68 -26.03 -27.28
C GLU A 69 -29.73 -25.02 -26.80
N GLY A 70 -30.92 -25.08 -27.37
CA GLY A 70 -32.08 -24.37 -26.83
C GLY A 70 -32.77 -25.19 -25.74
N SER A 71 -33.18 -26.41 -26.06
CA SER A 71 -33.82 -27.38 -25.15
C SER A 71 -33.95 -28.75 -25.83
N GLY A 72 -33.71 -29.86 -25.13
CA GLY A 72 -33.99 -31.21 -25.65
C GLY A 72 -32.88 -32.21 -25.35
N ASP A 73 -32.75 -33.23 -26.20
CA ASP A 73 -31.65 -34.18 -26.27
C ASP A 73 -31.14 -34.26 -27.71
N GLU A 74 -30.35 -33.27 -28.12
CA GLU A 74 -29.84 -33.18 -29.49
C GLU A 74 -28.41 -33.73 -29.61
N GLU A 75 -28.14 -34.49 -30.67
CA GLU A 75 -26.79 -34.99 -31.00
C GLU A 75 -26.26 -34.26 -32.23
N VAL A 76 -25.17 -33.50 -32.08
CA VAL A 76 -24.49 -32.85 -33.21
C VAL A 76 -23.24 -33.63 -33.61
N SER A 77 -23.21 -34.06 -34.87
CA SER A 77 -22.05 -34.73 -35.48
C SER A 77 -21.37 -33.82 -36.51
N TYR A 78 -20.05 -33.64 -36.40
CA TYR A 78 -19.21 -32.95 -37.38
C TYR A 78 -18.31 -33.97 -38.08
N THR A 79 -18.28 -33.94 -39.41
CA THR A 79 -17.46 -34.86 -40.23
C THR A 79 -16.52 -34.06 -41.11
N PHE A 80 -15.28 -34.53 -41.30
CA PHE A 80 -14.29 -33.91 -42.20
C PHE A 80 -13.90 -34.90 -43.31
N GLN A 81 -13.93 -34.47 -44.57
CA GLN A 81 -13.48 -35.27 -45.72
C GLN A 81 -12.09 -34.79 -46.21
N GLY A 82 -11.23 -35.69 -46.67
CA GLY A 82 -9.91 -35.31 -47.23
C GLY A 82 -9.85 -35.25 -48.77
N THR A 83 -10.77 -35.90 -49.48
CA THR A 83 -10.81 -35.94 -50.96
C THR A 83 -12.23 -36.15 -51.46
N ALA A 84 -12.63 -35.46 -52.55
CA ALA A 84 -13.97 -35.55 -53.12
C ALA A 84 -14.28 -36.96 -53.68
N GLY A 85 -15.30 -37.63 -53.12
CA GLY A 85 -15.79 -38.95 -53.54
C GLY A 85 -16.93 -39.45 -52.65
N ALA A 86 -17.70 -40.46 -53.12
CA ALA A 86 -18.88 -41.00 -52.43
C ALA A 86 -18.56 -41.52 -51.01
N PHE A 87 -19.46 -41.25 -50.05
CA PHE A 87 -19.41 -41.73 -48.67
C PHE A 87 -19.35 -43.26 -48.64
N THR A 88 -18.17 -43.83 -48.36
CA THR A 88 -18.00 -45.28 -48.19
C THR A 88 -17.57 -45.67 -46.78
N SER A 89 -17.11 -44.72 -45.95
CA SER A 89 -16.84 -44.96 -44.52
C SER A 89 -16.74 -43.66 -43.71
N GLU A 90 -17.31 -43.66 -42.50
CA GLU A 90 -17.07 -42.64 -41.47
C GLU A 90 -15.87 -43.05 -40.61
N THR A 91 -14.99 -42.09 -40.28
CA THR A 91 -13.98 -42.27 -39.22
C THR A 91 -14.36 -41.35 -38.07
N GLY A 92 -14.91 -41.90 -37.00
CA GLY A 92 -15.28 -41.12 -35.82
C GLY A 92 -14.04 -40.49 -35.16
N ILE A 93 -14.17 -39.26 -34.66
CA ILE A 93 -13.11 -38.60 -33.89
C ILE A 93 -13.09 -39.20 -32.49
N ASN A 94 -12.04 -39.95 -32.17
CA ASN A 94 -11.77 -40.51 -30.86
C ASN A 94 -10.33 -40.17 -30.45
N PRO A 95 -10.11 -39.05 -29.73
CA PRO A 95 -8.77 -38.62 -29.31
C PRO A 95 -8.04 -39.63 -28.41
N GLY A 96 -8.76 -40.56 -27.78
CA GLY A 96 -8.19 -41.63 -26.96
C GLY A 96 -7.76 -42.88 -27.75
N ALA A 97 -8.08 -42.98 -29.05
CA ALA A 97 -7.65 -44.10 -29.88
C ALA A 97 -6.17 -43.95 -30.28
N PRO A 98 -5.33 -45.00 -30.17
CA PRO A 98 -3.90 -44.94 -30.54
C PRO A 98 -3.65 -44.48 -31.98
N ALA A 99 -4.58 -44.79 -32.90
CA ALA A 99 -4.52 -44.37 -34.30
C ALA A 99 -4.81 -42.89 -34.53
N GLN A 100 -5.31 -42.17 -33.52
CA GLN A 100 -5.66 -40.75 -33.57
C GLN A 100 -4.86 -39.89 -32.58
N THR A 101 -3.87 -40.48 -31.90
CA THR A 101 -2.98 -39.75 -30.98
C THR A 101 -2.22 -38.64 -31.73
N GLY A 102 -2.35 -37.39 -31.27
CA GLY A 102 -1.72 -36.22 -31.88
C GLY A 102 -2.43 -35.69 -33.15
N VAL A 103 -3.51 -36.34 -33.59
CA VAL A 103 -4.33 -35.91 -34.74
C VAL A 103 -5.33 -34.82 -34.33
N PHE A 104 -5.88 -34.92 -33.11
CA PHE A 104 -6.78 -33.93 -32.52
C PHE A 104 -6.32 -33.56 -31.12
N THR A 105 -6.20 -32.26 -30.83
CA THR A 105 -6.10 -31.72 -29.47
C THR A 105 -7.38 -30.98 -29.19
N VAL A 106 -8.23 -31.54 -28.33
CA VAL A 106 -9.47 -30.90 -27.89
C VAL A 106 -9.18 -30.20 -26.57
N SER A 107 -9.24 -28.86 -26.57
CA SER A 107 -9.24 -28.07 -25.34
C SER A 107 -10.68 -27.67 -25.05
N LEU A 108 -11.38 -28.47 -24.24
CA LEU A 108 -12.64 -28.05 -23.64
C LEU A 108 -12.30 -27.14 -22.47
N LEU A 109 -12.52 -25.84 -22.63
CA LEU A 109 -12.56 -24.89 -21.53
C LEU A 109 -14.03 -24.51 -21.34
N PRO A 110 -14.83 -25.29 -20.59
CA PRO A 110 -16.08 -24.75 -20.07
C PRO A 110 -15.75 -23.43 -19.36
N ASN A 111 -16.50 -22.36 -19.63
CA ASN A 111 -16.34 -21.07 -18.94
C ASN A 111 -17.61 -20.83 -18.12
N ASN A 112 -17.80 -21.68 -17.13
CA ASN A 112 -18.98 -21.63 -16.29
C ASN A 112 -18.63 -20.74 -15.10
N GLY A 113 -18.72 -19.41 -15.26
CA GLY A 113 -18.39 -18.45 -14.20
C GLY A 113 -19.55 -18.17 -13.25
N LEU A 114 -19.23 -17.60 -12.08
CA LEU A 114 -20.20 -17.09 -11.12
C LEU A 114 -20.17 -15.56 -11.12
N SER A 115 -21.33 -14.89 -11.25
CA SER A 115 -21.44 -13.44 -11.12
C SER A 115 -22.37 -13.06 -9.97
N LYS A 116 -21.81 -12.42 -8.94
CA LYS A 116 -22.53 -11.85 -7.81
C LYS A 116 -22.78 -10.36 -8.06
N THR A 117 -24.06 -10.03 -8.29
CA THR A 117 -24.54 -8.66 -8.49
C THR A 117 -25.48 -8.21 -7.35
N GLY A 118 -25.83 -6.93 -7.33
CA GLY A 118 -26.69 -6.31 -6.31
C GLY A 118 -26.03 -6.13 -4.93
N ALA A 119 -26.55 -5.21 -4.12
CA ALA A 119 -25.95 -4.81 -2.85
C ALA A 119 -25.98 -5.87 -1.72
N GLY A 120 -26.78 -6.92 -1.87
CA GLY A 120 -26.94 -7.98 -0.86
C GLY A 120 -25.70 -8.86 -0.66
N THR A 121 -25.77 -9.77 0.31
CA THR A 121 -24.71 -10.76 0.58
C THR A 121 -25.10 -12.12 0.01
N LEU A 122 -24.16 -12.78 -0.67
CA LEU A 122 -24.27 -14.20 -1.07
C LEU A 122 -23.27 -15.00 -0.25
N THR A 123 -23.66 -16.19 0.22
CA THR A 123 -22.76 -17.11 0.92
C THR A 123 -22.67 -18.43 0.16
N LEU A 124 -21.45 -18.87 -0.15
CA LEU A 124 -21.18 -20.18 -0.71
C LEU A 124 -20.64 -21.10 0.39
N GLN A 125 -21.44 -22.06 0.84
CA GLN A 125 -21.15 -22.87 2.05
C GLN A 125 -20.41 -24.18 1.77
N ALA A 126 -20.21 -24.56 0.52
CA ALA A 126 -19.62 -25.83 0.13
C ALA A 126 -18.65 -25.62 -1.03
N ALA A 127 -17.80 -26.63 -1.27
CA ALA A 127 -16.96 -26.70 -2.45
C ALA A 127 -17.79 -26.66 -3.73
N ASN A 128 -17.37 -25.84 -4.70
CA ASN A 128 -18.00 -25.73 -6.01
C ASN A 128 -17.04 -26.22 -7.11
N THR A 129 -17.58 -26.69 -8.23
CA THR A 129 -16.80 -27.32 -9.32
C THR A 129 -16.86 -26.55 -10.64
N TYR A 130 -17.45 -25.36 -10.64
CA TYR A 130 -17.42 -24.49 -11.80
C TYR A 130 -16.00 -23.97 -12.05
N ASN A 131 -15.66 -23.69 -13.30
CA ASN A 131 -14.29 -23.43 -13.74
C ASN A 131 -14.10 -22.10 -14.48
N GLY A 132 -15.16 -21.29 -14.58
CA GLY A 132 -15.06 -19.90 -15.00
C GLY A 132 -14.79 -18.97 -13.82
N ILE A 133 -14.55 -17.70 -14.13
CA ILE A 133 -14.21 -16.67 -13.14
C ILE A 133 -15.33 -16.45 -12.11
N THR A 134 -14.96 -16.20 -10.86
CA THR A 134 -15.89 -15.63 -9.87
C THR A 134 -15.82 -14.11 -9.89
N THR A 135 -16.91 -13.44 -10.22
CA THR A 135 -16.99 -11.97 -10.25
C THR A 135 -17.95 -11.47 -9.18
N VAL A 136 -17.48 -10.59 -8.30
CA VAL A 136 -18.30 -9.87 -7.32
C VAL A 136 -18.37 -8.40 -7.73
N THR A 137 -19.47 -7.98 -8.35
CA THR A 137 -19.60 -6.60 -8.86
C THR A 137 -20.17 -5.65 -7.81
N GLN A 138 -21.03 -6.14 -6.91
CA GLN A 138 -21.65 -5.34 -5.84
C GLN A 138 -21.95 -6.21 -4.61
N GLY A 139 -22.01 -5.57 -3.44
CA GLY A 139 -22.31 -6.22 -2.17
C GLY A 139 -21.16 -7.13 -1.71
N ALA A 140 -21.50 -8.21 -1.01
CA ALA A 140 -20.53 -9.14 -0.45
C ALA A 140 -20.72 -10.57 -0.93
N LEU A 141 -19.61 -11.29 -1.12
CA LEU A 141 -19.56 -12.74 -1.28
C LEU A 141 -18.82 -13.36 -0.10
N ILE A 142 -19.52 -14.13 0.73
CA ILE A 142 -18.93 -14.89 1.84
C ILE A 142 -18.49 -16.27 1.33
N VAL A 143 -17.21 -16.58 1.54
CA VAL A 143 -16.61 -17.87 1.22
C VAL A 143 -16.69 -18.78 2.45
N GLY A 144 -17.69 -19.66 2.52
CA GLY A 144 -17.90 -20.57 3.65
C GLY A 144 -17.11 -21.88 3.60
N ASP A 145 -16.45 -22.18 2.48
CA ASP A 145 -15.59 -23.36 2.29
C ASP A 145 -14.33 -22.97 1.50
N SER A 146 -13.19 -23.62 1.77
CA SER A 146 -11.91 -23.30 1.11
C SER A 146 -11.92 -23.50 -0.41
N ASN A 147 -12.83 -24.31 -0.95
CA ASN A 147 -13.01 -24.55 -2.38
C ASN A 147 -14.33 -23.96 -2.92
N ALA A 148 -14.90 -22.95 -2.25
CA ALA A 148 -16.19 -22.39 -2.64
C ALA A 148 -16.13 -21.57 -3.95
N LEU A 149 -14.95 -21.11 -4.36
CA LEU A 149 -14.75 -20.24 -5.54
C LEU A 149 -14.61 -21.00 -6.87
N GLY A 150 -14.88 -22.32 -6.87
CA GLY A 150 -14.74 -23.16 -8.06
C GLY A 150 -13.36 -23.79 -8.17
N THR A 151 -13.00 -24.23 -9.37
CA THR A 151 -11.63 -24.59 -9.71
C THR A 151 -10.77 -23.33 -9.80
N THR A 152 -9.46 -23.47 -9.59
CA THR A 152 -8.54 -22.33 -9.52
C THR A 152 -8.14 -21.71 -10.87
N ASP A 153 -8.66 -22.22 -11.98
CA ASP A 153 -8.14 -21.90 -13.33
C ASP A 153 -8.40 -20.46 -13.78
N ALA A 154 -9.50 -19.84 -13.31
CA ALA A 154 -9.96 -18.53 -13.79
C ALA A 154 -9.85 -17.40 -12.74
N GLY A 155 -9.73 -17.75 -11.46
CA GLY A 155 -9.60 -16.77 -10.37
C GLY A 155 -10.89 -16.06 -9.96
N THR A 156 -10.71 -15.04 -9.13
CA THR A 156 -11.77 -14.22 -8.56
C THR A 156 -11.50 -12.73 -8.80
N LEU A 157 -12.51 -12.00 -9.29
CA LEU A 157 -12.54 -10.55 -9.44
C LEU A 157 -13.52 -9.93 -8.45
N VAL A 158 -13.05 -9.00 -7.62
CA VAL A 158 -13.87 -8.18 -6.72
C VAL A 158 -13.87 -6.75 -7.24
N GLY A 159 -14.97 -6.33 -7.85
CA GLY A 159 -15.10 -5.01 -8.47
C GLY A 159 -15.25 -3.86 -7.47
N GLY A 160 -15.32 -2.63 -7.99
CA GLY A 160 -15.44 -1.42 -7.19
C GLY A 160 -16.66 -1.39 -6.25
N GLY A 161 -16.42 -1.19 -4.96
CA GLY A 161 -17.44 -1.18 -3.91
C GLY A 161 -17.91 -2.55 -3.43
N ALA A 162 -17.34 -3.65 -3.96
CA ALA A 162 -17.66 -5.01 -3.56
C ALA A 162 -16.66 -5.58 -2.55
N SER A 163 -17.07 -6.64 -1.85
CA SER A 163 -16.18 -7.36 -0.93
C SER A 163 -16.25 -8.89 -1.10
N LEU A 164 -15.07 -9.51 -1.12
CA LEU A 164 -14.92 -10.94 -0.83
C LEU A 164 -14.66 -11.10 0.68
N VAL A 165 -15.42 -11.95 1.35
CA VAL A 165 -15.40 -12.09 2.80
C VAL A 165 -15.01 -13.52 3.19
N LEU A 166 -13.95 -13.65 3.98
CA LEU A 166 -13.51 -14.89 4.59
C LEU A 166 -13.99 -14.90 6.06
N PRO A 167 -14.97 -15.74 6.44
CA PRO A 167 -15.61 -15.70 7.76
C PRO A 167 -14.74 -16.21 8.92
N GLY A 168 -13.62 -16.89 8.63
CA GLY A 168 -12.70 -17.48 9.61
C GLY A 168 -12.41 -18.94 9.32
N GLY A 169 -11.14 -19.35 9.44
CA GLY A 169 -10.70 -20.73 9.19
C GLY A 169 -10.70 -21.14 7.71
N ILE A 170 -10.72 -20.17 6.79
CA ILE A 170 -10.69 -20.43 5.34
C ILE A 170 -9.26 -20.41 4.82
N SER A 171 -8.92 -21.35 3.94
CA SER A 171 -7.64 -21.40 3.24
C SER A 171 -7.85 -21.57 1.73
N ILE A 172 -7.97 -20.45 1.02
CA ILE A 172 -8.11 -20.47 -0.45
C ILE A 172 -6.81 -20.99 -1.09
N PRO A 173 -6.85 -21.96 -2.03
CA PRO A 173 -5.66 -22.55 -2.65
C PRO A 173 -4.79 -21.55 -3.42
N ALA A 174 -3.49 -21.86 -3.56
CA ALA A 174 -2.52 -20.99 -4.24
C ALA A 174 -2.75 -20.77 -5.74
N GLY A 175 -3.53 -21.64 -6.39
CA GLY A 175 -3.88 -21.45 -7.81
C GLY A 175 -4.91 -20.34 -8.03
N GLU A 176 -5.72 -20.01 -7.02
CA GLU A 176 -6.85 -19.09 -7.17
C GLU A 176 -6.36 -17.64 -7.11
N SER A 177 -6.17 -17.00 -8.27
CA SER A 177 -5.73 -15.59 -8.33
C SER A 177 -6.85 -14.63 -7.95
N LEU A 178 -6.52 -13.56 -7.22
CA LEU A 178 -7.44 -12.49 -6.85
C LEU A 178 -7.18 -11.22 -7.65
N THR A 179 -8.23 -10.57 -8.14
CA THR A 179 -8.18 -9.18 -8.58
C THR A 179 -9.06 -8.32 -7.66
N LEU A 180 -8.49 -7.28 -7.06
CA LEU A 180 -9.19 -6.33 -6.20
C LEU A 180 -9.33 -4.96 -6.88
N GLY A 181 -10.56 -4.54 -7.07
CA GLY A 181 -10.93 -3.28 -7.70
C GLY A 181 -10.93 -3.37 -9.22
N ASP A 182 -11.49 -2.32 -9.81
CA ASP A 182 -11.61 -2.10 -11.25
C ASP A 182 -11.75 -0.59 -11.51
N ALA A 183 -12.10 -0.21 -12.74
CA ALA A 183 -12.37 1.17 -13.10
C ALA A 183 -13.55 1.81 -12.33
N ALA A 184 -14.44 1.00 -11.73
CA ALA A 184 -15.56 1.49 -10.94
C ALA A 184 -15.18 1.79 -9.48
N GLY A 185 -14.00 1.35 -9.01
CA GLY A 185 -13.46 1.74 -7.71
C GLY A 185 -12.75 0.64 -6.94
N GLN A 186 -12.81 0.74 -5.61
CA GLN A 186 -12.05 -0.12 -4.70
C GLN A 186 -12.69 -1.49 -4.48
N GLY A 187 -11.95 -2.56 -4.70
CA GLY A 187 -12.31 -3.91 -4.22
C GLY A 187 -11.72 -4.19 -2.84
N ILE A 188 -12.43 -5.00 -2.05
CA ILE A 188 -12.07 -5.29 -0.65
C ILE A 188 -11.99 -6.80 -0.39
N LEU A 189 -10.86 -7.27 0.11
CA LEU A 189 -10.78 -8.57 0.78
C LEU A 189 -10.97 -8.36 2.29
N THR A 190 -12.04 -8.93 2.85
CA THR A 190 -12.35 -8.86 4.28
C THR A 190 -12.09 -10.21 4.93
N SER A 191 -11.22 -10.24 5.94
CA SER A 191 -10.96 -11.40 6.79
C SER A 191 -11.62 -11.20 8.15
N LEU A 192 -12.41 -12.19 8.58
CA LEU A 192 -13.13 -12.21 9.85
C LEU A 192 -12.66 -13.37 10.72
N GLY A 193 -12.84 -13.24 12.03
CA GLY A 193 -12.79 -14.37 12.98
C GLY A 193 -11.40 -15.02 13.13
N ALA A 194 -11.39 -16.36 13.10
CA ALA A 194 -10.15 -17.16 13.15
C ALA A 194 -9.27 -16.92 11.91
N GLY A 195 -7.99 -17.32 11.97
CA GLY A 195 -7.05 -17.07 10.87
C GLY A 195 -7.54 -17.55 9.51
N ASN A 196 -7.31 -16.73 8.48
CA ASN A 196 -7.64 -17.02 7.09
C ASN A 196 -6.39 -16.93 6.21
N THR A 197 -6.35 -17.71 5.15
CA THR A 197 -5.30 -17.65 4.12
C THR A 197 -5.94 -17.43 2.76
N TYR A 198 -5.45 -16.44 2.01
CA TYR A 198 -5.71 -16.35 0.59
C TYR A 198 -4.44 -16.71 -0.17
N GLY A 199 -4.36 -17.96 -0.65
CA GLY A 199 -3.11 -18.55 -1.12
C GLY A 199 -2.59 -18.00 -2.44
N GLY A 200 -3.46 -17.54 -3.33
CA GLY A 200 -3.08 -17.10 -4.67
C GLY A 200 -2.52 -15.68 -4.72
N ASN A 201 -1.99 -15.34 -5.89
CA ASN A 201 -1.48 -13.99 -6.15
C ASN A 201 -2.63 -12.98 -6.18
N VAL A 202 -2.35 -11.75 -5.72
CA VAL A 202 -3.31 -10.65 -5.69
C VAL A 202 -2.88 -9.58 -6.69
N THR A 203 -3.78 -9.16 -7.56
CA THR A 203 -3.61 -8.04 -8.49
C THR A 203 -4.56 -6.92 -8.10
N LEU A 204 -4.08 -5.68 -8.08
CA LEU A 204 -4.92 -4.51 -7.84
C LEU A 204 -5.40 -3.96 -9.18
N GLY A 205 -6.71 -4.08 -9.45
CA GLY A 205 -7.32 -3.75 -10.74
C GLY A 205 -7.89 -2.33 -10.84
N GLY A 206 -8.02 -1.62 -9.71
CA GLY A 206 -8.52 -0.24 -9.64
C GLY A 206 -7.46 0.74 -9.17
N ILE A 207 -7.85 1.93 -8.71
CA ILE A 207 -6.91 2.90 -8.11
C ILE A 207 -6.61 2.63 -6.63
N ASN A 208 -7.49 1.89 -5.96
CA ASN A 208 -7.39 1.58 -4.55
C ASN A 208 -7.81 0.13 -4.36
N ALA A 209 -7.16 -0.57 -3.45
CA ALA A 209 -7.62 -1.85 -2.93
C ALA A 209 -7.46 -1.88 -1.41
N THR A 210 -8.33 -2.63 -0.74
CA THR A 210 -8.26 -2.80 0.72
C THR A 210 -8.13 -4.27 1.09
N LEU A 211 -7.16 -4.55 1.96
CA LEU A 211 -7.10 -5.76 2.77
C LEU A 211 -7.57 -5.39 4.17
N ASN A 212 -8.68 -5.97 4.62
CA ASN A 212 -9.32 -5.64 5.90
C ASN A 212 -9.35 -6.88 6.80
N SER A 213 -8.37 -7.00 7.69
CA SER A 213 -8.32 -8.07 8.70
C SER A 213 -9.00 -7.60 9.99
N GLN A 214 -10.27 -7.95 10.17
CA GLN A 214 -11.04 -7.44 11.32
C GLN A 214 -10.71 -8.18 12.62
N ALA A 215 -10.30 -9.43 12.54
CA ALA A 215 -9.84 -10.26 13.67
C ALA A 215 -8.96 -11.39 13.15
N GLY A 216 -8.18 -12.00 14.06
CA GLY A 216 -7.28 -13.11 13.72
C GLY A 216 -6.14 -12.66 12.79
N LEU A 217 -5.60 -13.61 12.03
CA LEU A 217 -4.51 -13.38 11.08
C LEU A 217 -5.00 -13.61 9.64
N LEU A 218 -4.84 -12.62 8.76
CA LEU A 218 -4.93 -12.80 7.32
C LEU A 218 -3.55 -13.11 6.75
N THR A 219 -3.36 -14.28 6.15
CA THR A 219 -2.09 -14.68 5.52
C THR A 219 -2.19 -14.64 4.00
N LEU A 220 -1.22 -13.97 3.37
CA LEU A 220 -1.10 -13.81 1.92
C LEU A 220 0.29 -14.31 1.48
N PRO A 221 0.43 -15.59 1.09
CA PRO A 221 1.69 -16.14 0.61
C PRO A 221 2.03 -15.74 -0.83
N GLY A 222 1.03 -15.47 -1.66
CA GLY A 222 1.20 -15.02 -3.05
C GLY A 222 1.73 -13.58 -3.16
N THR A 223 2.23 -13.22 -4.34
CA THR A 223 2.68 -11.84 -4.63
C THR A 223 1.50 -10.89 -4.71
N ILE A 224 1.73 -9.61 -4.38
CA ILE A 224 0.77 -8.53 -4.63
C ILE A 224 1.30 -7.63 -5.74
N ALA A 225 0.59 -7.57 -6.86
CA ALA A 225 0.87 -6.68 -7.98
C ALA A 225 -0.01 -5.43 -7.88
N MET A 226 0.58 -4.31 -7.48
CA MET A 226 -0.13 -3.05 -7.27
C MET A 226 -0.41 -2.30 -8.56
N GLY A 227 0.27 -2.58 -9.68
CA GLY A 227 0.05 -1.82 -10.92
C GLY A 227 0.33 -0.33 -10.73
N ASN A 228 -0.71 0.52 -10.77
CA ASN A 228 -0.68 1.95 -10.41
C ASN A 228 -1.58 2.26 -9.18
N SER A 229 -2.00 1.23 -8.45
CA SER A 229 -2.97 1.30 -7.36
C SER A 229 -2.30 1.57 -6.02
N ARG A 230 -3.06 2.17 -5.10
CA ARG A 230 -2.76 2.20 -3.68
C ARG A 230 -3.29 0.96 -2.98
N LEU A 231 -2.48 0.38 -2.09
CA LEU A 231 -2.88 -0.71 -1.21
C LEU A 231 -3.13 -0.17 0.20
N THR A 232 -4.33 -0.37 0.72
CA THR A 232 -4.64 -0.10 2.13
C THR A 232 -4.75 -1.42 2.89
N VAL A 233 -3.99 -1.56 3.97
CA VAL A 233 -4.13 -2.64 4.94
C VAL A 233 -4.72 -2.08 6.23
N THR A 234 -5.82 -2.67 6.70
CA THR A 234 -6.57 -2.17 7.86
C THR A 234 -7.21 -3.28 8.69
N GLY A 235 -7.83 -2.88 9.80
CA GLY A 235 -8.57 -3.73 10.72
C GLY A 235 -7.84 -3.94 12.06
N ALA A 236 -8.49 -4.61 13.00
CA ALA A 236 -7.96 -4.89 14.33
C ALA A 236 -7.21 -6.23 14.41
N GLY A 237 -7.39 -7.11 13.42
CA GLY A 237 -6.61 -8.32 13.25
C GLY A 237 -5.33 -8.06 12.47
N ASP A 238 -4.42 -9.02 12.54
CA ASP A 238 -3.12 -8.94 11.89
C ASP A 238 -3.20 -9.35 10.41
N THR A 239 -2.26 -8.86 9.62
CA THR A 239 -2.06 -9.24 8.22
C THR A 239 -0.59 -9.61 8.01
N LEU A 240 -0.35 -10.81 7.47
CA LEU A 240 0.98 -11.29 7.08
C LEU A 240 1.05 -11.42 5.57
N ILE A 241 1.90 -10.61 4.94
CA ILE A 241 2.21 -10.68 3.51
C ILE A 241 3.59 -11.31 3.36
N GLN A 242 3.64 -12.54 2.85
CA GLN A 242 4.89 -13.26 2.63
C GLN A 242 5.42 -13.08 1.21
N GLY A 243 4.53 -12.93 0.23
CA GLY A 243 4.91 -12.63 -1.14
C GLY A 243 5.39 -11.18 -1.29
N ALA A 244 6.16 -10.93 -2.35
CA ALA A 244 6.59 -9.58 -2.69
C ALA A 244 5.40 -8.68 -3.06
N ILE A 245 5.39 -7.45 -2.56
CA ILE A 245 4.56 -6.37 -3.09
C ILE A 245 5.35 -5.65 -4.19
N SER A 246 4.78 -5.54 -5.38
CA SER A 246 5.41 -4.94 -6.56
C SER A 246 4.53 -3.87 -7.19
N GLY A 247 5.14 -2.91 -7.87
CA GLY A 247 4.43 -1.82 -8.53
C GLY A 247 5.42 -0.86 -9.21
N THR A 248 5.06 -0.33 -10.36
CA THR A 248 5.89 0.63 -11.10
C THR A 248 5.07 1.88 -11.34
N ASN A 249 5.63 3.05 -11.06
CA ASN A 249 4.98 4.31 -11.39
C ASN A 249 5.07 4.53 -12.91
N THR A 250 4.12 3.99 -13.67
CA THR A 250 3.98 4.32 -15.10
C THR A 250 2.90 5.39 -15.19
N LEU A 251 3.31 6.65 -15.09
CA LEU A 251 2.45 7.82 -15.30
C LEU A 251 1.93 7.82 -16.74
N THR A 252 0.80 7.15 -16.97
CA THR A 252 0.02 7.26 -18.21
C THR A 252 -1.43 7.71 -17.94
N GLY A 253 -1.68 8.37 -16.81
CA GLY A 253 -3.00 8.90 -16.40
C GLY A 253 -3.20 10.38 -16.74
N ALA A 254 -4.44 10.76 -17.07
CA ALA A 254 -4.83 12.16 -17.29
C ALA A 254 -4.68 12.97 -16.00
N VAL A 255 -4.33 14.26 -16.07
CA VAL A 255 -4.26 15.12 -14.87
C VAL A 255 -5.50 16.00 -14.81
N THR A 256 -6.02 16.24 -13.61
CA THR A 256 -7.07 17.22 -13.33
C THR A 256 -6.43 18.45 -12.69
N ALA A 257 -6.76 19.64 -13.17
CA ALA A 257 -6.28 20.88 -12.56
C ALA A 257 -6.83 21.05 -11.13
N GLY A 258 -5.97 21.42 -10.18
CA GLY A 258 -6.33 21.70 -8.80
C GLY A 258 -5.94 20.64 -7.77
N LEU A 259 -6.31 20.89 -6.51
CA LEU A 259 -6.06 20.06 -5.34
C LEU A 259 -7.37 19.42 -4.85
N ARG A 260 -7.31 18.18 -4.34
CA ARG A 260 -8.44 17.55 -3.66
C ARG A 260 -8.63 18.22 -2.29
N ALA A 261 -9.80 18.79 -2.05
CA ALA A 261 -10.13 19.54 -0.85
C ALA A 261 -11.08 18.77 0.07
N GLY A 262 -10.88 18.89 1.37
CA GLY A 262 -11.71 18.26 2.39
C GLY A 262 -11.78 19.08 3.68
N THR A 263 -12.78 18.75 4.50
CA THR A 263 -12.95 19.30 5.85
C THR A 263 -12.95 18.19 6.90
N LEU A 264 -12.25 18.44 7.99
CA LEU A 264 -12.11 17.54 9.14
C LEU A 264 -12.56 18.26 10.41
N SER A 265 -13.13 17.53 11.35
CA SER A 265 -13.39 18.05 12.70
C SER A 265 -12.10 18.02 13.53
N GLY A 266 -11.90 19.04 14.37
CA GLY A 266 -10.73 19.23 15.21
C GLY A 266 -9.90 20.45 14.82
N ASP A 267 -9.34 21.10 15.84
CA ASP A 267 -8.28 22.10 15.72
C ASP A 267 -6.96 21.41 15.34
N MET A 268 -6.49 21.67 14.12
CA MET A 268 -5.37 21.01 13.44
C MET A 268 -5.45 19.48 13.47
N SER A 269 -6.53 18.94 12.89
CA SER A 269 -6.71 17.49 12.71
C SER A 269 -5.78 16.95 11.63
N PHE A 270 -5.12 15.83 11.91
CA PHE A 270 -4.23 15.12 10.98
C PHE A 270 -4.82 13.84 10.38
N ALA A 271 -6.14 13.65 10.51
CA ALA A 271 -6.84 12.57 9.82
C ALA A 271 -6.69 12.72 8.29
N ALA A 272 -6.86 11.61 7.56
CA ALA A 272 -6.76 11.57 6.10
C ALA A 272 -7.76 12.52 5.43
N ASN A 273 -7.35 13.17 4.34
CA ASN A 273 -8.22 14.08 3.60
C ASN A 273 -9.48 13.34 3.06
N PRO A 274 -10.70 13.71 3.49
CA PRO A 274 -11.91 13.04 3.06
C PRO A 274 -12.31 13.41 1.63
N GLY A 275 -11.78 14.49 1.05
CA GLY A 275 -12.10 14.94 -0.31
C GLY A 275 -13.56 15.37 -0.50
N ASN A 276 -14.28 15.61 0.60
CA ASN A 276 -15.71 15.91 0.60
C ASN A 276 -16.05 17.29 0.03
N GLN A 277 -15.05 18.10 -0.33
CA GLN A 277 -15.22 19.39 -1.02
C GLN A 277 -14.87 19.33 -2.52
N GLY A 278 -14.47 18.17 -3.04
CA GLY A 278 -14.11 18.00 -4.45
C GLY A 278 -12.72 18.53 -4.80
N VAL A 279 -12.52 18.94 -6.06
CA VAL A 279 -11.24 19.49 -6.56
C VAL A 279 -11.34 21.00 -6.67
N MET A 280 -10.32 21.70 -6.19
CA MET A 280 -10.27 23.16 -6.14
C MET A 280 -8.98 23.68 -6.76
N LEU A 281 -9.08 24.76 -7.53
CA LEU A 281 -7.92 25.37 -8.19
C LEU A 281 -6.99 26.12 -7.24
N SER A 282 -7.32 26.24 -5.95
CA SER A 282 -6.47 26.88 -4.96
C SER A 282 -6.75 26.37 -3.54
N PRO A 283 -5.78 26.52 -2.63
CA PRO A 283 -6.00 26.37 -1.19
C PRO A 283 -6.78 27.59 -0.66
N HIS A 284 -8.03 27.74 -1.10
CA HIS A 284 -8.78 29.00 -0.98
C HIS A 284 -9.05 29.44 0.46
N ALA A 285 -9.03 28.52 1.44
CA ALA A 285 -9.14 28.86 2.86
C ALA A 285 -7.98 29.77 3.29
N GLY A 286 -6.78 29.58 2.73
CA GLY A 286 -5.65 30.48 2.93
C GLY A 286 -5.76 31.81 2.17
N LEU A 287 -6.75 31.97 1.29
CA LEU A 287 -6.90 33.18 0.49
C LEU A 287 -7.89 34.17 1.10
N THR A 288 -9.05 33.73 1.62
CA THR A 288 -10.08 34.67 2.07
C THR A 288 -10.89 34.19 3.27
N ASN A 289 -11.23 35.13 4.15
CA ASN A 289 -12.03 34.90 5.36
C ASN A 289 -13.54 34.84 5.03
N ALA A 290 -13.92 35.24 3.82
CA ALA A 290 -15.31 35.23 3.36
C ALA A 290 -15.74 33.88 2.76
N SER A 291 -14.78 33.05 2.32
CA SER A 291 -15.05 31.74 1.74
C SER A 291 -13.83 30.82 1.87
N PRO A 292 -13.94 29.70 2.58
CA PRO A 292 -15.17 29.12 3.08
C PRO A 292 -15.61 29.79 4.39
N PRO A 293 -16.89 29.69 4.80
CA PRO A 293 -17.26 30.01 6.17
C PRO A 293 -16.56 29.01 7.10
N TRP A 294 -15.65 29.51 7.96
CA TRP A 294 -14.92 28.67 8.90
C TRP A 294 -15.78 28.37 10.13
N ALA A 295 -16.16 27.11 10.29
CA ALA A 295 -16.70 26.65 11.56
C ALA A 295 -15.56 26.56 12.59
N GLY A 296 -15.89 26.79 13.87
CA GLY A 296 -14.94 26.49 14.95
C GLY A 296 -14.59 25.00 14.98
N ASN A 297 -13.43 24.69 15.54
CA ASN A 297 -12.87 23.35 15.66
C ASN A 297 -12.92 22.55 14.34
N THR A 298 -12.46 23.18 13.25
CA THR A 298 -12.47 22.62 11.89
C THR A 298 -11.12 22.80 11.22
N THR A 299 -10.65 21.75 10.53
CA THR A 299 -9.44 21.78 9.69
C THR A 299 -9.81 21.62 8.23
N TRP A 300 -9.38 22.57 7.40
CA TRP A 300 -9.35 22.44 5.95
C TRP A 300 -8.09 21.71 5.53
N VAL A 301 -8.23 20.77 4.61
CA VAL A 301 -7.11 19.99 4.07
C VAL A 301 -7.17 19.97 2.55
N TYR A 302 -6.04 20.24 1.92
CA TYR A 302 -5.85 20.19 0.46
C TYR A 302 -4.71 19.23 0.16
N THR A 303 -4.93 18.28 -0.74
CA THR A 303 -3.92 17.29 -1.14
C THR A 303 -3.83 17.21 -2.66
N GLY A 304 -2.62 17.13 -3.20
CA GLY A 304 -2.36 16.97 -4.62
C GLY A 304 -0.88 17.19 -4.90
N GLN A 305 -0.55 17.77 -6.05
CA GLN A 305 0.82 18.15 -6.38
C GLN A 305 0.91 19.61 -6.78
N PHE A 306 2.10 20.19 -6.58
CA PHE A 306 2.48 21.44 -7.22
C PHE A 306 3.68 21.29 -8.11
N TYR A 307 3.77 22.17 -9.10
CA TYR A 307 4.87 22.19 -10.05
C TYR A 307 5.93 23.20 -9.63
N ASP A 308 7.18 22.76 -9.66
CA ASP A 308 8.35 23.60 -9.62
C ASP A 308 9.46 23.02 -10.51
N ALA A 309 10.04 23.87 -11.35
CA ALA A 309 10.92 23.41 -12.44
C ALA A 309 12.41 23.38 -12.05
N ASP A 310 12.82 24.23 -11.10
CA ASP A 310 14.22 24.39 -10.71
C ASP A 310 14.52 23.86 -9.30
N GLY A 311 13.49 23.46 -8.57
CA GLY A 311 13.55 22.93 -7.22
C GLY A 311 13.59 24.00 -6.14
N VAL A 312 13.59 25.29 -6.48
CA VAL A 312 13.83 26.40 -5.55
C VAL A 312 12.56 27.22 -5.35
N PHE A 313 11.92 27.07 -4.21
CA PHE A 313 10.69 27.81 -3.91
C PHE A 313 10.55 28.09 -2.42
N SER A 314 9.50 28.82 -2.06
CA SER A 314 9.09 29.01 -0.67
C SER A 314 7.60 29.26 -0.57
N PHE A 315 6.95 28.65 0.41
CA PHE A 315 5.60 29.03 0.84
C PHE A 315 5.66 29.94 2.05
N GLY A 316 4.63 30.77 2.19
CA GLY A 316 4.41 31.60 3.37
C GLY A 316 2.94 31.85 3.62
N GLU A 317 2.65 32.32 4.82
CA GLU A 317 1.29 32.51 5.30
C GLU A 317 1.19 33.64 6.32
N ASN A 318 -0.04 34.12 6.50
CA ASN A 318 -0.47 34.91 7.65
C ASN A 318 -1.97 34.65 7.88
N ILE A 319 -2.25 33.64 8.69
CA ILE A 319 -3.57 33.09 8.95
C ILE A 319 -3.97 33.31 10.41
N ASP A 320 -5.24 33.62 10.63
CA ASP A 320 -5.88 33.59 11.94
C ASP A 320 -6.19 32.13 12.29
N ASP A 321 -5.67 31.72 13.44
CA ASP A 321 -5.35 30.38 13.93
C ASP A 321 -4.06 29.73 13.37
N LYS A 322 -4.13 28.66 12.58
CA LYS A 322 -2.96 27.79 12.33
C LYS A 322 -2.83 27.35 10.88
N ALA A 323 -1.59 27.20 10.45
CA ALA A 323 -1.23 26.73 9.12
C ALA A 323 -0.20 25.60 9.20
N TRP A 324 -0.36 24.59 8.37
CA TRP A 324 0.58 23.47 8.28
C TRP A 324 0.73 23.06 6.82
N VAL A 325 1.97 22.92 6.37
CA VAL A 325 2.29 22.52 4.99
C VAL A 325 3.33 21.42 5.05
N MET A 326 3.00 20.32 4.40
CA MET A 326 3.91 19.20 4.16
C MET A 326 4.16 19.08 2.67
N ILE A 327 5.43 18.96 2.31
CA ILE A 327 5.89 18.82 0.93
C ILE A 327 6.81 17.62 0.86
N ASP A 328 6.50 16.71 -0.06
CA ASP A 328 7.15 15.41 -0.20
C ASP A 328 7.31 14.77 1.17
N GLY A 329 6.20 14.73 1.92
CA GLY A 329 6.19 14.10 3.25
C GLY A 329 6.81 14.84 4.41
N VAL A 330 7.64 15.85 4.15
CA VAL A 330 8.33 16.58 5.19
C VAL A 330 7.53 17.82 5.53
N VAL A 331 7.28 18.05 6.82
CA VAL A 331 6.64 19.28 7.29
C VAL A 331 7.58 20.45 7.04
N ARG A 332 7.17 21.35 6.14
CA ARG A 332 7.96 22.54 5.76
C ARG A 332 7.48 23.82 6.42
N LEU A 333 6.20 23.86 6.81
CA LEU A 333 5.60 24.97 7.54
C LEU A 333 4.70 24.40 8.64
N ASN A 334 4.88 24.88 9.86
CA ASN A 334 4.05 24.50 11.00
C ASN A 334 3.90 25.72 11.92
N ASP A 335 2.88 26.51 11.67
CA ASP A 335 2.52 27.65 12.50
C ASP A 335 1.30 27.32 13.36
N THR A 336 1.49 27.37 14.67
CA THR A 336 0.46 27.11 15.68
C THR A 336 -0.09 28.38 16.32
N THR A 337 0.33 29.55 15.84
CA THR A 337 0.08 30.87 16.41
C THR A 337 -0.73 31.75 15.45
N TRP A 338 -1.87 32.23 15.94
CA TRP A 338 -2.75 33.14 15.20
C TRP A 338 -2.05 34.46 14.84
N ASN A 339 -2.31 34.97 13.64
CA ASN A 339 -1.81 36.26 13.14
C ASN A 339 -0.27 36.38 13.10
N ASN A 340 0.42 35.26 12.95
CA ASN A 340 1.88 35.22 12.89
C ASN A 340 2.36 35.00 11.44
N PRO A 341 2.98 35.99 10.78
CA PRO A 341 3.52 35.79 9.44
C PRO A 341 4.68 34.80 9.44
N THR A 342 4.48 33.64 8.83
CA THR A 342 5.46 32.55 8.78
C THR A 342 5.79 32.18 7.35
N GLY A 343 7.07 31.87 7.09
CA GLY A 343 7.56 31.40 5.81
C GLY A 343 8.40 30.14 5.98
N THR A 344 8.38 29.28 4.99
CA THR A 344 9.23 28.07 4.90
C THR A 344 10.73 28.38 4.82
N GLY A 345 11.10 29.63 4.48
CA GLY A 345 12.46 29.95 4.03
C GLY A 345 12.72 29.43 2.61
N ILE A 346 13.97 29.48 2.15
CA ILE A 346 14.32 28.94 0.83
C ILE A 346 14.35 27.41 0.92
N LEU A 347 13.44 26.75 0.21
CA LEU A 347 13.49 25.32 -0.03
C LEU A 347 14.24 25.06 -1.34
N ASN A 348 15.03 23.99 -1.36
CA ASN A 348 15.72 23.50 -2.56
C ASN A 348 15.54 21.98 -2.62
N LEU A 349 14.46 21.52 -3.25
CA LEU A 349 14.04 20.11 -3.26
C LEU A 349 14.31 19.40 -4.61
N GLY A 350 14.95 20.08 -5.57
CA GLY A 350 15.15 19.56 -6.91
C GLY A 350 13.82 19.33 -7.67
N MET A 351 13.82 18.52 -8.71
CA MET A 351 12.64 18.30 -9.58
C MET A 351 11.64 17.25 -9.02
N GLY A 352 11.55 17.14 -7.69
CA GLY A 352 10.72 16.14 -7.01
C GLY A 352 11.23 14.71 -7.13
N ALA A 353 10.55 13.77 -6.45
CA ALA A 353 10.94 12.35 -6.36
C ALA A 353 10.99 11.62 -7.71
N HIS A 354 10.35 12.20 -8.74
CA HIS A 354 10.27 11.63 -10.09
C HIS A 354 11.10 12.38 -11.13
N GLY A 355 11.78 13.47 -10.74
CA GLY A 355 12.55 14.30 -11.67
C GLY A 355 11.70 14.98 -12.75
N ASP A 356 10.39 15.12 -12.51
CA ASP A 356 9.40 15.69 -13.44
C ASP A 356 8.96 17.10 -13.05
N GLY A 357 9.52 17.65 -11.96
CA GLY A 357 9.20 18.96 -11.41
C GLY A 357 7.92 18.97 -10.56
N TRP A 358 7.33 17.81 -10.26
CA TRP A 358 6.13 17.75 -9.44
C TRP A 358 6.44 17.24 -8.04
N HIS A 359 5.89 17.96 -7.06
CA HIS A 359 6.05 17.70 -5.65
C HIS A 359 4.70 17.41 -5.00
N ASP A 360 4.68 16.45 -4.10
CA ASP A 360 3.50 16.09 -3.35
C ASP A 360 3.28 17.12 -2.25
N ILE A 361 2.05 17.54 -2.08
CA ILE A 361 1.74 18.59 -1.12
C ILE A 361 0.44 18.31 -0.37
N GLU A 362 0.53 18.53 0.93
CA GLU A 362 -0.61 18.63 1.82
C GLU A 362 -0.59 19.98 2.54
N ILE A 363 -1.68 20.71 2.41
CA ILE A 363 -1.87 22.01 3.05
C ILE A 363 -3.03 21.87 4.02
N ARG A 364 -2.82 22.28 5.27
CA ARG A 364 -3.86 22.35 6.29
C ARG A 364 -3.96 23.76 6.86
N PHE A 365 -5.19 24.20 7.04
CA PHE A 365 -5.49 25.38 7.85
C PHE A 365 -6.58 25.03 8.85
N SER A 366 -6.44 25.42 10.11
CA SER A 366 -7.44 25.11 11.14
C SER A 366 -7.97 26.34 11.82
N ASN A 367 -9.25 26.26 12.22
CA ASN A 367 -9.87 27.18 13.16
C ASN A 367 -10.17 26.38 14.44
N GLY A 368 -9.59 26.81 15.55
CA GLY A 368 -9.92 26.32 16.88
C GLY A 368 -11.19 26.97 17.39
N SER A 369 -11.14 28.29 17.61
CA SER A 369 -12.30 29.09 18.01
C SER A 369 -12.13 30.58 17.67
N GLY A 370 -13.21 31.27 17.33
CA GLY A 370 -13.18 32.71 17.08
C GLY A 370 -13.06 33.05 15.61
N GLY A 371 -12.16 33.98 15.28
CA GLY A 371 -11.86 34.40 13.91
C GLY A 371 -11.07 33.33 13.15
N ALA A 372 -10.99 33.45 11.82
CA ALA A 372 -10.24 32.54 10.98
C ALA A 372 -9.92 33.14 9.61
N GLY A 373 -8.93 32.55 8.94
CA GLY A 373 -8.57 32.88 7.55
C GLY A 373 -7.50 33.96 7.45
N ALA A 374 -7.36 34.54 6.27
CA ALA A 374 -6.29 35.48 5.96
C ALA A 374 -6.28 36.76 6.83
N VAL A 375 -5.10 37.19 7.26
CA VAL A 375 -4.93 38.35 8.14
C VAL A 375 -4.20 39.45 7.41
N ALA A 376 -4.72 40.69 7.50
CA ALA A 376 -4.02 41.85 6.99
C ALA A 376 -2.89 42.27 7.95
N GLY A 377 -1.67 42.39 7.42
CA GLY A 377 -0.49 42.72 8.20
C GLY A 377 0.78 42.22 7.53
N ASN A 378 1.91 42.87 7.75
CA ASN A 378 3.20 42.44 7.21
C ASN A 378 3.24 42.23 5.66
N GLY A 379 2.46 42.99 4.90
CA GLY A 379 2.34 42.83 3.44
C GLY A 379 1.34 41.77 2.96
N TRP A 380 0.68 41.06 3.89
CA TRP A 380 -0.47 40.18 3.65
C TRP A 380 -1.79 40.95 3.69
N THR A 381 -2.84 40.39 3.11
CA THR A 381 -4.18 40.99 3.06
C THR A 381 -5.25 39.97 3.43
N ILE A 382 -6.47 40.44 3.73
CA ILE A 382 -7.62 39.56 3.98
C ILE A 382 -8.06 38.74 2.75
N THR A 383 -7.43 38.95 1.59
CA THR A 383 -7.63 38.19 0.35
C THR A 383 -6.36 37.46 -0.10
N LYS A 384 -5.36 37.41 0.76
CA LYS A 384 -4.06 36.77 0.53
C LYS A 384 -3.41 36.51 1.89
N GLY A 385 -3.72 35.37 2.48
CA GLY A 385 -3.09 34.87 3.71
C GLY A 385 -2.19 33.66 3.47
N PHE A 386 -2.06 33.19 2.24
CA PHE A 386 -1.17 32.11 1.82
C PHE A 386 -0.56 32.46 0.47
N GLY A 387 0.71 32.14 0.27
CA GLY A 387 1.43 32.52 -0.94
C GLY A 387 2.61 31.63 -1.27
N LEU A 388 2.99 31.69 -2.54
CA LEU A 388 4.16 31.02 -3.13
C LEU A 388 5.13 32.10 -3.63
N ASN A 389 6.42 31.80 -3.54
CA ASN A 389 7.48 32.46 -4.29
C ASN A 389 8.31 31.36 -4.97
N ILE A 390 8.26 31.33 -6.30
CA ILE A 390 8.91 30.33 -7.16
C ILE A 390 10.42 30.54 -7.32
N ASN A 391 11.00 31.57 -6.71
CA ASN A 391 12.45 31.78 -6.68
C ASN A 391 13.01 31.55 -5.26
N GLY A 392 12.14 31.19 -4.30
CA GLY A 392 12.46 31.14 -2.89
C GLY A 392 12.64 32.52 -2.25
N THR A 393 12.31 32.61 -0.96
CA THR A 393 12.64 33.78 -0.15
C THR A 393 12.85 33.41 1.32
N THR A 394 13.72 34.16 2.01
CA THR A 394 13.85 34.11 3.47
C THR A 394 12.93 35.11 4.18
N SER A 395 12.17 35.90 3.42
CA SER A 395 11.24 36.91 3.93
C SER A 395 9.92 36.29 4.35
N ASN A 396 9.30 36.81 5.42
CA ASN A 396 7.91 36.49 5.79
C ASN A 396 6.92 37.61 5.39
N GLN A 397 7.36 38.59 4.60
CA GLN A 397 6.48 39.65 4.10
C GLN A 397 5.58 39.11 2.99
N GLY A 398 4.27 39.37 3.05
CA GLY A 398 3.31 38.93 2.02
C GLY A 398 3.57 39.50 0.62
N THR A 399 4.33 40.60 0.52
CA THR A 399 4.81 41.17 -0.75
C THR A 399 5.91 40.34 -1.40
N SER A 400 6.58 39.46 -0.64
CA SER A 400 7.61 38.54 -1.15
C SER A 400 7.04 37.25 -1.73
N PHE A 401 5.74 36.97 -1.55
CA PHE A 401 5.06 35.80 -2.10
C PHE A 401 4.10 36.22 -3.22
N ASN A 402 4.66 36.77 -4.30
CA ASN A 402 3.90 37.44 -5.37
C ASN A 402 3.24 36.47 -6.37
N ASP A 403 3.60 35.20 -6.37
CA ASP A 403 3.05 34.22 -7.29
C ASP A 403 1.62 33.81 -6.89
N SER A 404 0.80 33.53 -7.90
CA SER A 404 -0.56 33.06 -7.70
C SER A 404 -0.53 31.65 -7.14
N VAL A 405 -1.22 31.40 -6.03
CA VAL A 405 -1.55 30.05 -5.54
C VAL A 405 -2.88 29.55 -6.11
N THR A 406 -3.34 30.13 -7.21
CA THR A 406 -4.51 29.66 -7.98
C THR A 406 -4.06 29.14 -9.33
N ASP A 407 -4.33 27.86 -9.62
CA ASP A 407 -4.08 27.24 -10.92
C ASP A 407 -5.03 27.82 -11.98
N PRO A 408 -4.58 28.05 -13.21
CA PRO A 408 -5.41 28.64 -14.25
C PRO A 408 -6.38 27.64 -14.90
N GLY A 409 -6.52 26.42 -14.35
CA GLY A 409 -7.43 25.37 -14.81
C GLY A 409 -6.80 24.43 -15.85
N ASN A 410 -5.48 24.47 -16.01
CA ASN A 410 -4.74 23.70 -17.01
C ASN A 410 -3.71 22.74 -16.39
N ALA A 411 -3.69 22.64 -15.05
CA ALA A 411 -2.77 21.77 -14.30
C ALA A 411 -1.29 22.13 -14.51
N THR A 412 -0.97 23.43 -14.57
CA THR A 412 0.43 23.91 -14.65
C THR A 412 1.00 24.35 -13.31
N LEU A 413 0.16 24.57 -12.30
CA LEU A 413 0.59 24.88 -10.95
C LEU A 413 0.12 23.79 -9.99
N TRP A 414 -1.18 23.50 -9.97
CA TRP A 414 -1.76 22.47 -9.11
C TRP A 414 -2.33 21.36 -9.96
N ARG A 415 -2.00 20.11 -9.63
CA ARG A 415 -2.66 18.97 -10.27
C ARG A 415 -3.10 17.93 -9.27
N LEU A 416 -4.18 17.28 -9.65
CA LEU A 416 -4.63 16.01 -9.13
C LEU A 416 -4.48 15.01 -10.27
N ALA A 417 -3.45 14.16 -10.23
CA ALA A 417 -3.29 13.09 -11.21
C ALA A 417 -4.53 12.18 -11.15
N THR A 418 -5.28 12.00 -12.24
CA THR A 418 -6.45 11.12 -12.33
C THR A 418 -6.19 9.84 -13.17
N PRO A 419 -6.65 8.69 -12.69
CA PRO A 419 -7.39 8.49 -11.45
C PRO A 419 -6.37 8.36 -10.31
N ASN A 420 -6.33 9.31 -9.36
CA ASN A 420 -5.37 9.38 -8.23
C ASN A 420 -4.02 8.70 -8.46
N ALA A 421 -3.30 9.04 -9.53
CA ALA A 421 -2.03 8.38 -9.83
C ALA A 421 -0.90 9.13 -9.13
N LEU A 422 -0.74 8.87 -7.83
CA LEU A 422 0.53 8.85 -7.10
C LEU A 422 0.47 7.78 -6.00
N PRO A 423 1.57 7.04 -5.77
CA PRO A 423 2.02 6.08 -6.77
C PRO A 423 2.31 4.77 -6.08
N ASN A 424 1.56 3.68 -6.25
CA ASN A 424 1.93 2.42 -5.58
C ASN A 424 2.08 2.54 -4.05
N ASP A 425 1.31 3.41 -3.42
CA ASP A 425 1.41 3.65 -1.97
C ASP A 425 0.95 2.45 -1.17
N LEU A 426 1.72 2.14 -0.13
CA LEU A 426 1.31 1.23 0.93
C LEU A 426 0.82 2.05 2.12
N ILE A 427 -0.48 1.96 2.42
CA ILE A 427 -1.08 2.59 3.59
C ILE A 427 -1.41 1.53 4.64
N LYS A 428 -0.87 1.69 5.84
CA LYS A 428 -1.22 0.88 7.01
C LYS A 428 -2.09 1.70 7.98
N MET A 429 -3.32 1.25 8.21
CA MET A 429 -4.22 1.79 9.22
C MET A 429 -4.82 0.67 10.08
N GLY A 430 -5.72 1.00 11.00
CA GLY A 430 -6.29 0.03 11.95
C GLY A 430 -5.30 -0.43 13.02
N ALA A 431 -5.82 -0.99 14.11
CA ALA A 431 -5.03 -1.34 15.29
C ALA A 431 -4.11 -2.56 15.10
N GLY A 432 -4.41 -3.45 14.14
CA GLY A 432 -3.64 -4.68 13.93
C GLY A 432 -2.23 -4.44 13.39
N THR A 433 -1.45 -5.50 13.31
CA THR A 433 -0.08 -5.50 12.78
C THR A 433 -0.06 -5.94 11.32
N LEU A 434 0.62 -5.18 10.47
CA LEU A 434 1.02 -5.63 9.13
C LEU A 434 2.46 -6.13 9.19
N THR A 435 2.68 -7.39 8.84
CA THR A 435 4.02 -7.97 8.70
C THR A 435 4.36 -8.18 7.23
N LEU A 436 5.50 -7.67 6.79
CA LEU A 436 6.04 -7.84 5.44
C LEU A 436 7.31 -8.71 5.48
N ASN A 437 7.22 -9.94 4.97
CA ASN A 437 8.36 -10.85 4.88
C ASN A 437 9.00 -10.92 3.48
N GLY A 438 8.26 -10.49 2.45
CA GLY A 438 8.74 -10.49 1.07
C GLY A 438 9.71 -9.35 0.74
N ASN A 439 10.39 -9.46 -0.41
CA ASN A 439 11.19 -8.39 -0.98
C ASN A 439 10.30 -7.46 -1.82
N ASN A 440 10.03 -6.26 -1.33
CA ASN A 440 9.05 -5.35 -1.90
C ASN A 440 9.71 -4.34 -2.84
N THR A 441 9.08 -4.10 -3.99
CA THR A 441 9.59 -3.24 -5.07
C THR A 441 8.55 -2.24 -5.57
N TYR A 442 7.48 -1.99 -4.80
CA TYR A 442 6.62 -0.84 -5.04
C TYR A 442 7.41 0.44 -4.81
N VAL A 443 7.15 1.49 -5.59
CA VAL A 443 7.94 2.73 -5.57
C VAL A 443 7.27 3.90 -4.85
N GLY A 444 6.06 3.66 -4.32
CA GLY A 444 5.30 4.65 -3.56
C GLY A 444 5.82 4.93 -2.17
N ILE A 445 5.11 5.84 -1.50
CA ILE A 445 5.33 6.06 -0.08
C ILE A 445 4.81 4.88 0.73
N THR A 446 5.31 4.77 1.95
CA THR A 446 4.73 3.89 2.97
C THR A 446 4.22 4.73 4.13
N ASP A 447 2.91 4.82 4.29
CA ASP A 447 2.29 5.63 5.35
C ASP A 447 1.67 4.73 6.42
N VAL A 448 2.33 4.67 7.58
CA VAL A 448 1.87 3.94 8.77
C VAL A 448 1.07 4.90 9.65
N GLN A 449 -0.24 4.91 9.44
CA GLN A 449 -1.14 5.83 10.11
C GLN A 449 -1.62 5.33 11.48
N GLN A 450 -1.79 4.01 11.62
CA GLN A 450 -2.26 3.37 12.87
C GLN A 450 -1.73 1.93 12.97
N GLY A 451 -1.66 1.42 14.20
CA GLY A 451 -1.17 0.07 14.50
C GLY A 451 0.32 -0.06 14.18
N ALA A 452 0.75 -1.28 13.86
CA ALA A 452 2.16 -1.57 13.59
C ALA A 452 2.41 -2.03 12.15
N LEU A 453 3.55 -1.61 11.59
CA LEU A 453 4.19 -2.21 10.43
C LEU A 453 5.50 -2.88 10.86
N LEU A 454 5.59 -4.20 10.73
CA LEU A 454 6.83 -4.96 10.93
C LEU A 454 7.40 -5.35 9.56
N LEU A 455 8.51 -4.73 9.18
CA LEU A 455 9.24 -5.09 7.97
C LEU A 455 10.35 -6.07 8.33
N ASN A 456 10.20 -7.34 7.96
CA ASN A 456 11.21 -8.39 8.14
C ASN A 456 11.92 -8.76 6.84
N GLY A 457 11.27 -8.50 5.70
CA GLY A 457 11.88 -8.61 4.37
C GLY A 457 12.74 -7.40 4.02
N ALA A 458 12.94 -7.18 2.72
CA ALA A 458 13.63 -6.01 2.21
C ALA A 458 12.70 -5.14 1.36
N THR A 459 13.04 -3.87 1.21
CA THR A 459 12.44 -2.98 0.22
C THR A 459 13.54 -2.34 -0.63
N SER A 460 13.23 -1.95 -1.86
CA SER A 460 14.16 -1.25 -2.76
C SER A 460 13.44 -0.20 -3.61
N GLY A 461 13.86 1.07 -3.49
CA GLY A 461 13.41 2.17 -4.33
C GLY A 461 12.07 2.78 -3.92
N GLN A 462 11.65 2.60 -2.67
CA GLN A 462 10.43 3.20 -2.13
C GLN A 462 10.61 4.71 -1.95
N GLY A 463 9.50 5.44 -2.04
CA GLY A 463 9.43 6.81 -1.55
C GLY A 463 9.52 6.88 -0.03
N ASP A 464 9.16 8.02 0.53
CA ASP A 464 9.23 8.25 1.97
C ASP A 464 8.41 7.26 2.79
N TYR A 465 8.89 7.00 4.00
CA TYR A 465 8.13 6.32 5.04
C TYR A 465 7.63 7.35 6.05
N PHE A 466 6.34 7.30 6.39
CA PHE A 466 5.75 8.10 7.46
C PHE A 466 5.27 7.20 8.58
N VAL A 467 5.71 7.46 9.79
CA VAL A 467 5.17 6.82 11.00
C VAL A 467 4.44 7.88 11.80
N ARG A 468 3.10 7.81 11.78
CA ARG A 468 2.24 8.82 12.42
C ARG A 468 2.16 8.62 13.93
N GLY A 469 1.66 9.64 14.62
CA GLY A 469 1.40 9.60 16.05
C GLY A 469 0.56 8.37 16.47
N GLY A 470 1.10 7.56 17.39
CA GLY A 470 0.46 6.33 17.88
C GLY A 470 0.63 5.11 16.96
N ALA A 471 1.34 5.23 15.85
CA ALA A 471 1.72 4.11 15.00
C ALA A 471 3.16 3.63 15.29
N LEU A 472 3.46 2.40 14.89
CA LEU A 472 4.76 1.75 15.09
C LEU A 472 5.34 1.25 13.77
N LEU A 473 6.63 1.51 13.55
CA LEU A 473 7.46 0.85 12.54
C LEU A 473 8.49 -0.03 13.25
N GLY A 474 8.61 -1.28 12.84
CA GLY A 474 9.56 -2.23 13.41
C GLY A 474 9.98 -3.33 12.44
N GLY A 475 10.46 -4.44 12.99
CA GLY A 475 10.93 -5.61 12.24
C GLY A 475 12.43 -5.66 12.05
N THR A 476 12.92 -6.77 11.51
CA THR A 476 14.37 -7.08 11.36
C THR A 476 14.92 -6.78 9.95
N GLY A 477 14.13 -6.12 9.10
CA GLY A 477 14.35 -6.02 7.67
C GLY A 477 15.26 -4.87 7.23
N SER A 478 15.25 -4.61 5.93
CA SER A 478 15.97 -3.48 5.32
C SER A 478 15.04 -2.61 4.48
N ILE A 479 15.01 -1.30 4.76
CA ILE A 479 14.28 -0.29 4.01
C ILE A 479 15.20 0.33 2.97
N GLY A 480 14.99 0.03 1.69
CA GLY A 480 15.71 0.64 0.58
C GLY A 480 14.95 1.83 0.00
N LEU A 481 15.47 3.03 0.17
CA LEU A 481 14.81 4.26 -0.24
C LEU A 481 15.25 4.73 -1.64
N ALA A 482 14.38 5.43 -2.33
CA ALA A 482 14.70 6.20 -3.52
C ALA A 482 15.61 7.40 -3.15
N PRO A 483 16.42 7.92 -4.09
CA PRO A 483 17.26 9.10 -3.82
C PRO A 483 16.44 10.28 -3.30
N GLY A 484 16.84 10.86 -2.17
CA GLY A 484 16.17 11.99 -1.53
C GLY A 484 14.96 11.63 -0.65
N ALA A 485 14.54 10.36 -0.63
CA ALA A 485 13.53 9.87 0.30
C ALA A 485 14.14 9.52 1.67
N SER A 486 13.29 9.48 2.69
CA SER A 486 13.66 9.32 4.09
C SER A 486 12.63 8.50 4.87
N VAL A 487 13.08 7.90 5.98
CA VAL A 487 12.16 7.41 7.02
C VAL A 487 11.86 8.56 7.98
N ASN A 488 10.60 8.96 8.07
CA ASN A 488 10.12 10.05 8.91
C ASN A 488 9.24 9.50 10.04
N VAL A 489 9.80 9.43 11.24
CA VAL A 489 9.05 9.07 12.44
C VAL A 489 8.54 10.38 13.06
N LEU A 490 7.28 10.69 12.79
CA LEU A 490 6.66 11.96 13.13
C LEU A 490 6.32 12.04 14.62
N ALA A 491 5.82 13.20 15.06
CA ALA A 491 5.44 13.45 16.44
C ALA A 491 4.51 12.36 17.02
N GLY A 492 4.95 11.73 18.12
CA GLY A 492 4.25 10.62 18.77
C GLY A 492 4.31 9.27 18.03
N GLY A 493 4.98 9.18 16.89
CA GLY A 493 5.25 7.90 16.21
C GLY A 493 6.34 7.11 16.92
N THR A 494 6.35 5.79 16.76
CA THR A 494 7.32 4.89 17.40
C THR A 494 8.11 4.09 16.36
N VAL A 495 9.43 4.00 16.54
CA VAL A 495 10.26 2.99 15.87
C VAL A 495 10.76 1.99 16.91
N ALA A 496 10.63 0.69 16.62
CA ALA A 496 10.98 -0.42 17.51
C ALA A 496 11.55 -1.57 16.67
N PRO A 497 12.89 -1.66 16.49
CA PRO A 497 13.53 -2.70 15.71
C PRO A 497 13.19 -4.12 16.17
N GLY A 498 13.26 -5.06 15.23
CA GLY A 498 13.15 -6.49 15.51
C GLY A 498 11.73 -7.03 15.67
N LEU A 499 11.69 -8.31 16.05
CA LEU A 499 10.62 -8.88 16.88
C LEU A 499 11.02 -8.82 18.36
N SER A 500 11.97 -7.91 18.67
CA SER A 500 12.46 -7.55 19.99
C SER A 500 13.31 -8.60 20.71
N PRO A 501 14.64 -8.38 20.92
CA PRO A 501 15.51 -7.37 20.31
C PRO A 501 15.95 -7.75 18.88
N GLY A 502 16.27 -6.76 18.03
CA GLY A 502 16.77 -6.99 16.67
C GLY A 502 17.31 -5.76 15.94
N THR A 503 17.71 -5.94 14.68
CA THR A 503 18.29 -4.85 13.87
C THR A 503 17.36 -4.47 12.72
N LEU A 504 17.04 -3.18 12.60
CA LEU A 504 16.36 -2.60 11.44
C LEU A 504 17.38 -1.78 10.62
N THR A 505 17.46 -2.03 9.32
CA THR A 505 18.40 -1.31 8.43
C THR A 505 17.66 -0.31 7.55
N ILE A 506 18.09 0.94 7.52
CA ILE A 506 17.59 2.02 6.67
C ILE A 506 18.70 2.41 5.69
N LEU A 507 18.50 2.09 4.42
CA LEU A 507 19.40 2.42 3.33
C LEU A 507 19.06 3.82 2.77
N GLY A 508 19.24 4.83 3.60
CA GLY A 508 18.92 6.23 3.33
C GLY A 508 18.86 7.04 4.63
N ASP A 509 18.15 8.16 4.60
CA ASP A 509 18.07 9.08 5.73
C ASP A 509 17.00 8.64 6.75
N LEU A 510 17.24 8.94 8.04
CA LEU A 510 16.27 8.78 9.12
C LEU A 510 16.07 10.11 9.84
N VAL A 511 14.81 10.52 9.98
CA VAL A 511 14.37 11.66 10.79
C VAL A 511 13.48 11.17 11.92
N LEU A 512 13.90 11.41 13.16
CA LEU A 512 13.14 11.09 14.37
C LEU A 512 12.65 12.37 15.04
N GLY A 513 11.33 12.58 15.02
CA GLY A 513 10.64 13.69 15.66
C GLY A 513 10.76 15.02 14.91
N GLU A 514 10.10 16.04 15.46
CA GLU A 514 10.07 17.41 14.95
C GLU A 514 10.38 18.39 16.08
N ALA A 515 11.07 19.50 15.80
CA ALA A 515 11.66 20.36 16.82
C ALA A 515 10.65 20.96 17.83
N SER A 516 9.42 21.24 17.39
CA SER A 516 8.40 21.96 18.20
C SER A 516 7.13 21.14 18.46
N LEU A 517 7.11 19.86 18.11
CA LEU A 517 5.97 18.97 18.33
C LEU A 517 6.26 17.94 19.42
N PRO A 518 5.26 17.19 19.91
CA PRO A 518 5.49 16.07 20.82
C PRO A 518 6.58 15.12 20.31
N PRO A 519 7.37 14.51 21.21
CA PRO A 519 8.50 13.71 20.79
C PRO A 519 8.07 12.47 20.03
N ALA A 520 8.87 12.07 19.04
CA ALA A 520 8.83 10.72 18.51
C ALA A 520 9.54 9.75 19.46
N VAL A 521 9.26 8.46 19.36
CA VAL A 521 9.80 7.45 20.27
C VAL A 521 10.69 6.48 19.50
N TYR A 522 11.91 6.27 20.01
CA TYR A 522 12.65 5.04 19.76
C TYR A 522 12.46 4.12 20.97
N GLU A 523 11.73 3.03 20.78
CA GLU A 523 11.63 1.95 21.76
C GLU A 523 12.80 0.98 21.52
N TRP A 524 13.67 0.88 22.52
CA TRP A 524 14.92 0.14 22.46
C TRP A 524 14.93 -0.92 23.55
N GLU A 525 15.04 -2.18 23.13
CA GLU A 525 15.07 -3.34 23.99
C GLU A 525 16.48 -3.87 24.18
N LEU A 526 16.80 -4.21 25.44
CA LEU A 526 18.02 -4.92 25.80
C LEU A 526 17.65 -6.27 26.41
N GLY A 527 18.05 -7.32 25.72
CA GLY A 527 17.93 -8.71 26.14
C GLY A 527 19.28 -9.31 26.55
N ALA A 528 19.29 -10.62 26.78
CA ALA A 528 20.49 -11.35 27.23
C ALA A 528 21.56 -11.45 26.11
N GLY A 529 22.47 -10.47 26.06
CA GLY A 529 23.57 -10.42 25.09
C GLY A 529 23.15 -10.00 23.68
N VAL A 530 21.93 -9.48 23.54
CA VAL A 530 21.37 -8.93 22.31
C VAL A 530 20.66 -7.62 22.64
N GLU A 531 20.71 -6.66 21.72
CA GLU A 531 20.09 -5.35 21.87
C GLU A 531 19.49 -4.90 20.54
N ASP A 532 18.52 -4.01 20.62
CA ASP A 532 18.00 -3.34 19.45
C ASP A 532 19.05 -2.45 18.81
N LEU A 533 19.00 -2.37 17.48
CA LEU A 533 19.87 -1.51 16.71
C LEU A 533 19.15 -0.96 15.48
N ILE A 534 19.33 0.32 15.20
CA ILE A 534 19.00 0.91 13.89
C ILE A 534 20.29 1.20 13.12
N VAL A 535 20.42 0.61 11.94
CA VAL A 535 21.50 0.94 11.01
C VAL A 535 20.96 1.95 10.02
N VAL A 536 21.62 3.10 9.85
CA VAL A 536 21.24 4.15 8.90
C VAL A 536 22.42 4.37 7.96
N THR A 537 22.25 4.36 6.64
CA THR A 537 23.38 4.60 5.71
C THR A 537 23.45 6.03 5.19
N GLY A 538 22.40 6.82 5.40
CA GLY A 538 22.35 8.25 5.11
C GLY A 538 22.48 9.10 6.37
N ASP A 539 21.88 10.28 6.34
CA ASP A 539 21.92 11.22 7.46
C ASP A 539 20.93 10.82 8.56
N LEU A 540 21.39 10.92 9.81
CA LEU A 540 20.59 10.70 11.02
C LEU A 540 20.23 12.05 11.65
N THR A 541 18.94 12.39 11.63
CA THR A 541 18.41 13.62 12.23
C THR A 541 17.53 13.29 13.42
N LEU A 542 17.98 13.66 14.61
CA LEU A 542 17.26 13.46 15.86
C LEU A 542 16.77 14.81 16.37
N ASN A 543 15.46 15.05 16.36
CA ASN A 543 14.88 16.31 16.80
C ASN A 543 14.36 16.19 18.23
N ASN A 544 13.06 16.34 18.49
CA ASN A 544 12.48 16.07 19.80
C ASN A 544 12.13 14.59 19.88
N TRP A 545 12.85 13.82 20.70
CA TRP A 545 12.66 12.36 20.74
C TRP A 545 12.80 11.78 22.15
N ILE A 546 12.17 10.62 22.34
CA ILE A 546 12.27 9.79 23.53
C ILE A 546 13.06 8.53 23.17
N LEU A 547 14.05 8.19 24.01
CA LEU A 547 14.60 6.84 24.08
C LEU A 547 13.84 6.10 25.19
N ARG A 548 12.93 5.20 24.81
CA ARG A 548 12.25 4.32 25.76
C ARG A 548 13.05 3.04 25.90
N ILE A 549 13.54 2.82 27.10
CA ILE A 549 14.36 1.66 27.45
C ILE A 549 13.45 0.57 28.00
N VAL A 550 13.51 -0.59 27.39
CA VAL A 550 12.72 -1.77 27.74
C VAL A 550 13.67 -2.89 28.17
N ASP A 551 13.34 -3.51 29.31
CA ASP A 551 14.06 -4.68 29.82
C ASP A 551 13.44 -5.97 29.27
N ASP A 552 14.16 -6.64 28.35
CA ASP A 552 13.83 -7.97 27.83
C ASP A 552 14.77 -9.06 28.41
N GLY A 553 15.18 -8.88 29.66
CA GLY A 553 16.06 -9.81 30.36
C GLY A 553 17.55 -9.55 30.16
N GLY A 554 17.91 -8.29 29.87
CA GLY A 554 19.29 -7.84 29.74
C GLY A 554 20.01 -7.62 31.06
N ASP A 555 21.31 -7.90 31.09
CA ASP A 555 22.21 -7.46 32.14
C ASP A 555 23.17 -6.43 31.56
N THR A 556 23.50 -5.39 32.35
CA THR A 556 24.33 -4.28 31.87
C THR A 556 25.06 -3.60 33.01
N TYR A 557 26.23 -3.07 32.70
CA TYR A 557 27.02 -2.23 33.57
C TYR A 557 27.14 -0.80 33.04
N ALA A 558 27.23 0.18 33.95
CA ALA A 558 27.23 1.61 33.62
C ALA A 558 28.30 2.05 32.60
N TRP A 559 29.40 1.31 32.47
CA TRP A 559 30.51 1.60 31.55
C TRP A 559 30.37 0.93 30.17
N GLU A 560 29.42 0.03 30.00
CA GLU A 560 29.14 -0.62 28.73
C GLU A 560 28.48 0.35 27.76
N LYS A 561 28.86 0.23 26.49
CA LYS A 561 28.27 1.00 25.41
C LYS A 561 27.23 0.15 24.72
N HIS A 562 26.02 0.66 24.67
CA HIS A 562 24.89 0.07 23.96
C HIS A 562 24.63 0.88 22.69
N TYR A 563 24.89 0.33 21.52
CA TYR A 563 24.80 1.10 20.27
C TYR A 563 23.34 1.21 19.83
N LEU A 564 22.84 2.44 19.80
CA LEU A 564 21.46 2.74 19.40
C LEU A 564 21.35 2.90 17.89
N PHE A 565 22.33 3.61 17.31
CA PHE A 565 22.39 3.87 15.87
C PHE A 565 23.81 3.71 15.35
N THR A 566 23.94 3.12 14.16
CA THR A 566 25.25 2.96 13.47
C THR A 566 25.13 3.27 11.98
N GLY A 567 26.27 3.43 11.30
CA GLY A 567 26.37 3.52 9.84
C GLY A 567 26.14 4.91 9.21
N PHE A 568 25.56 5.85 9.96
CA PHE A 568 25.09 7.13 9.42
C PHE A 568 26.25 8.00 8.90
N THR A 569 25.98 8.82 7.88
CA THR A 569 26.95 9.73 7.26
C THR A 569 27.11 11.04 8.02
N ALA A 570 26.01 11.55 8.58
CA ALA A 570 25.99 12.71 9.45
C ALA A 570 25.00 12.51 10.60
N LEU A 571 25.23 13.22 11.70
CA LEU A 571 24.36 13.21 12.88
C LEU A 571 23.98 14.64 13.26
N SER A 572 22.69 14.89 13.48
CA SER A 572 22.19 16.17 13.98
C SER A 572 21.19 15.98 15.14
N GLY A 573 21.19 16.95 16.06
CA GLY A 573 20.27 17.06 17.21
C GLY A 573 20.24 15.96 18.30
N PRO A 574 21.29 15.13 18.51
CA PRO A 574 21.22 13.99 19.44
C PRO A 574 20.88 14.36 20.90
N ASN A 575 21.15 15.61 21.32
CA ASN A 575 20.99 16.05 22.71
C ASN A 575 19.57 16.42 23.11
N ASN A 576 18.62 16.49 22.18
CA ASN A 576 17.21 16.77 22.49
C ASN A 576 16.43 15.48 22.77
N VAL A 577 17.00 14.66 23.68
CA VAL A 577 16.51 13.35 24.08
C VAL A 577 15.85 13.40 25.45
N THR A 578 14.76 12.68 25.61
CA THR A 578 14.20 12.31 26.91
C THR A 578 14.37 10.82 27.14
N PHE A 579 14.98 10.43 28.26
CA PHE A 579 15.07 9.01 28.63
C PHE A 579 13.79 8.58 29.36
N ASP A 580 13.13 7.54 28.84
CA ASP A 580 11.95 6.91 29.44
C ASP A 580 12.32 5.50 29.92
N MET A 581 12.40 5.32 31.24
CA MET A 581 12.69 4.03 31.87
C MET A 581 11.44 3.34 32.43
N SER A 582 10.24 3.77 32.01
CA SER A 582 8.98 3.21 32.52
C SER A 582 8.85 1.70 32.28
N GLN A 583 9.51 1.17 31.26
CA GLN A 583 9.54 -0.27 30.92
C GLN A 583 10.78 -0.99 31.45
N ALA A 584 11.63 -0.32 32.23
CA ALA A 584 12.82 -0.91 32.86
C ALA A 584 12.93 -0.50 34.36
N PRO A 585 11.92 -0.81 35.20
CA PRO A 585 11.85 -0.30 36.57
C PRO A 585 12.98 -0.81 37.47
N HIS A 586 13.57 -1.97 37.16
CA HIS A 586 14.72 -2.50 37.89
C HIS A 586 15.98 -1.66 37.63
N TRP A 587 16.29 -1.35 36.37
CA TRP A 587 17.44 -0.54 36.00
C TRP A 587 17.28 0.92 36.43
N ALA A 588 16.05 1.43 36.44
CA ALA A 588 15.73 2.80 36.88
C ALA A 588 16.14 3.09 38.33
N GLN A 589 16.30 2.05 39.17
CA GLN A 589 16.77 2.21 40.55
C GLN A 589 18.29 2.45 40.65
N PHE A 590 19.05 2.05 39.63
CA PHE A 590 20.51 2.00 39.67
C PHE A 590 21.19 2.83 38.59
N SER A 591 20.42 3.35 37.62
CA SER A 591 20.91 4.17 36.51
C SER A 591 20.65 5.64 36.81
N PHE A 592 21.68 6.37 37.24
CA PHE A 592 21.57 7.78 37.68
C PHE A 592 22.23 8.78 36.72
N ASP A 593 23.08 8.31 35.80
CA ASP A 593 23.82 9.13 34.84
C ASP A 593 23.70 8.57 33.42
N LEU A 594 22.47 8.35 32.93
CA LEU A 594 22.27 7.96 31.52
C LEU A 594 22.80 9.05 30.59
N GLN A 595 23.66 8.65 29.66
CA GLN A 595 24.31 9.58 28.72
C GLN A 595 24.39 8.98 27.33
N LEU A 596 24.20 9.86 26.33
CA LEU A 596 24.51 9.55 24.95
C LEU A 596 25.95 9.95 24.63
N GLY A 597 26.65 9.09 23.91
CA GLY A 597 27.98 9.33 23.38
C GLY A 597 28.05 9.00 21.89
N VAL A 598 29.04 9.57 21.21
CA VAL A 598 29.29 9.30 19.78
C VAL A 598 30.76 8.97 19.60
N ASP A 599 31.04 7.90 18.84
CA ASP A 599 32.38 7.54 18.39
C ASP A 599 32.35 6.92 16.98
N GLY A 600 33.46 6.36 16.53
CA GLY A 600 33.56 5.74 15.20
C GLY A 600 32.67 4.51 14.99
N GLY A 601 32.05 3.97 16.06
CA GLY A 601 31.06 2.90 15.98
C GLY A 601 29.64 3.41 15.76
N GLY A 602 29.29 4.60 16.26
CA GLY A 602 27.94 5.17 16.14
C GLY A 602 27.51 6.00 17.36
N LEU A 603 26.20 6.21 17.49
CA LEU A 603 25.56 6.83 18.65
C LEU A 603 25.19 5.73 19.65
N TYR A 604 25.67 5.85 20.88
CA TYR A 604 25.51 4.84 21.91
C TYR A 604 25.01 5.41 23.25
N LEU A 605 24.38 4.56 24.04
CA LEU A 605 23.99 4.79 25.43
C LEU A 605 25.05 4.25 26.39
N THR A 606 25.30 4.97 27.47
CA THR A 606 26.09 4.54 28.64
C THR A 606 25.35 4.94 29.93
N GLY A 607 25.81 4.44 31.07
CA GLY A 607 25.23 4.75 32.38
C GLY A 607 24.04 3.87 32.76
N LEU A 608 23.66 2.91 31.91
CA LEU A 608 22.63 1.92 32.21
C LEU A 608 23.21 0.83 33.11
N ASN A 609 22.51 0.46 34.16
CA ASN A 609 23.04 -0.46 35.17
C ASN A 609 21.95 -1.36 35.75
N SER A 610 22.16 -2.68 35.72
CA SER A 610 21.23 -3.65 36.30
C SER A 610 21.53 -3.99 37.77
N THR A 611 22.69 -3.60 38.32
CA THR A 611 23.08 -3.93 39.71
C THR A 611 23.75 -2.76 40.47
N PRO A 612 23.63 -2.65 41.81
CA PRO A 612 24.25 -1.55 42.55
C PRO A 612 25.77 -1.52 42.39
N GLU A 613 26.37 -0.33 42.34
CA GLU A 613 27.84 -0.21 42.32
C GLU A 613 28.47 -1.03 43.47
N PRO A 614 29.54 -1.80 43.21
CA PRO A 614 30.17 -2.68 44.22
C PRO A 614 30.55 -1.98 45.54
N GLY A 615 30.77 -0.66 45.50
CA GLY A 615 31.08 0.14 46.68
C GLY A 615 29.92 0.25 47.68
N THR A 616 28.68 0.32 47.19
CA THR A 616 27.48 0.61 48.01
C THR A 616 27.07 -0.59 48.85
N LEU A 617 27.13 -1.80 48.28
CA LEU A 617 26.88 -3.05 48.99
C LEU A 617 28.00 -3.39 49.99
N SER A 618 29.25 -3.10 49.62
CA SER A 618 30.40 -3.31 50.52
C SER A 618 30.33 -2.42 51.76
N LEU A 619 29.94 -1.15 51.61
CA LEU A 619 29.73 -0.21 52.73
C LEU A 619 28.51 -0.56 53.58
N LEU A 620 27.43 -1.07 52.98
CA LEU A 620 26.25 -1.52 53.73
C LEU A 620 26.53 -2.81 54.51
N ALA A 621 27.29 -3.74 53.94
CA ALA A 621 27.73 -4.98 54.60
C ALA A 621 28.72 -4.68 55.75
N LEU A 622 29.69 -3.79 55.54
CA LEU A 622 30.64 -3.34 56.56
C LEU A 622 29.95 -2.51 57.65
N GLY A 623 29.00 -1.64 57.29
CA GLY A 623 28.18 -0.87 58.22
C GLY A 623 27.26 -1.75 59.06
N GLY A 624 26.64 -2.77 58.45
CA GLY A 624 25.83 -3.80 59.12
C GLY A 624 26.65 -4.66 60.09
N LEU A 625 27.86 -5.09 59.70
CA LEU A 625 28.81 -5.75 60.60
C LEU A 625 29.26 -4.82 61.73
N GLY A 626 29.51 -3.55 61.46
CA GLY A 626 29.85 -2.55 62.47
C GLY A 626 28.74 -2.35 63.51
N ILE A 627 27.47 -2.35 63.08
CA ILE A 627 26.30 -2.25 63.97
C ILE A 627 26.09 -3.54 64.78
N LEU A 628 26.29 -4.72 64.18
CA LEU A 628 26.23 -6.02 64.88
C LEU A 628 27.36 -6.17 65.91
N LEU A 629 28.58 -5.73 65.58
CA LEU A 629 29.71 -5.71 66.51
C LEU A 629 29.51 -4.69 67.64
N ARG A 630 28.88 -3.55 67.36
CA ARG A 630 28.50 -2.55 68.39
C ARG A 630 27.37 -3.04 69.31
N ARG A 631 26.43 -3.84 68.81
CA ARG A 631 25.38 -4.50 69.63
C ARG A 631 25.95 -5.62 70.52
N ARG A 632 26.90 -6.44 70.02
CA ARG A 632 27.57 -7.46 70.84
C ARG A 632 28.40 -6.88 72.00
N ARG A 633 29.03 -5.71 71.83
CA ARG A 633 29.78 -5.04 72.91
C ARG A 633 28.92 -4.41 74.02
N ARG A 634 27.60 -4.25 73.82
CA ARG A 634 26.68 -3.69 74.85
C ARG A 634 25.94 -4.75 75.67
N ALA A 635 26.03 -6.03 75.31
CA ALA A 635 25.38 -7.13 76.05
C ALA A 635 26.31 -7.82 77.08
N SER A 636 27.56 -7.35 77.22
CA SER A 636 28.54 -7.85 78.19
C SER A 636 29.01 -6.72 79.10
N ARG A 637 28.13 -6.25 79.99
CA ARG A 637 28.46 -5.54 81.24
C ARG A 637 27.39 -5.80 82.27
#